data_AF-A0A0G4FZQ5-F1
#
_entry.id   AF-A0A0G4FZQ5-F1
#
_cell.length_a   1.000
_cell.length_b   1.000
_cell.length_c   1.000
_cell.angle_alpha   90.00
_cell.angle_beta   90.00
_cell.angle_gamma   90.00
#
_symmetry.space_group_name_H-M   'P 1'
#
loop_
_entity.id
_entity.type
_entity.pdbx_description
1 polymer ?
#
loop_
_entity_poly.entity_id
_entity_poly.type
_entity_poly.pdbx_seq_one_letter_code
_entity_poly.pdbx_strand_id
1 'polypeptide(L)'
;MYRCRIAHSCLLVGLLSSVALSKTDFDLALLKDLDPSSIDLKGLKGLEGLDGLKGLEGLGEFDLFSDKLGLLKGEKNKKKEVCGLPKLPKFDCPAPPPPCTVSNTRTESFNTEEGDGCNLSPLAGVCRIEGNLVLRGCRFTDLEPLSSLREVTGTVRFESLLHLRSFDPLSALVSVGGDLVFNQLPLVPTLSPPGFCNLNNTGSIVVAEEARTWKALEIIFFPNLKKIAGALETSYLAVKTEAILLPSLQEIDDRIQVQDPEGLTVFYAPELVSAGEIEFTDNCALETVWFPKLEEVGGIQISGNVALSCVNLESLKNADLEINDHTNLQVLKLDSFQGSTQGRSTDLTNLGLLKVLSLPSLQTSGLLAIYGSLYLEEISAPLLTTVLGELELEDLPALKKLHLPSLTSIDGLSITQTQLPNLDAFSGVSMVAGGNSFLSIQHNTKLTSVEGLSNAVSAGVFLEAQICDNPSLSSLPASFSNLTADDVICDTSDPVCDCSF
;
A
#
# COMPACT_ATOMS: atom_id res chain seq x y z
N MET A 1 -1.37 14.20 -2.59
CA MET A 1 -0.01 14.69 -2.94
C MET A 1 0.82 15.29 -1.81
N TYR A 2 0.31 16.11 -0.87
CA TYR A 2 1.15 16.65 0.23
C TYR A 2 0.62 16.39 1.65
N ARG A 3 -0.50 15.68 1.84
CA ARG A 3 -1.18 15.69 3.14
C ARG A 3 -0.53 14.80 4.21
N CYS A 4 -0.13 13.56 3.90
CA CYS A 4 0.58 12.74 4.90
C CYS A 4 1.96 13.34 5.20
N ARG A 5 2.63 13.92 4.19
CA ARG A 5 3.93 14.61 4.34
C ARG A 5 3.84 15.88 5.19
N ILE A 6 2.86 16.78 5.02
CA ILE A 6 2.79 18.06 5.79
C ILE A 6 2.66 17.84 7.30
N ALA A 7 1.98 16.78 7.75
CA ALA A 7 1.90 16.47 9.18
C ALA A 7 3.25 16.04 9.78
N HIS A 8 4.14 15.44 8.96
CA HIS A 8 5.44 14.94 9.40
C HIS A 8 6.65 15.78 8.95
N SER A 9 6.54 16.64 7.93
CA SER A 9 7.63 17.53 7.51
C SER A 9 7.97 18.55 8.60
N CYS A 10 7.01 18.90 9.48
CA CYS A 10 7.30 19.68 10.68
C CYS A 10 8.02 18.87 11.79
N LEU A 11 8.05 17.53 11.70
CA LEU A 11 8.66 16.66 12.71
C LEU A 11 10.00 16.04 12.25
N LEU A 12 10.17 15.73 10.96
CA LEU A 12 11.40 15.08 10.45
C LEU A 12 12.41 16.06 9.86
N VAL A 13 11.98 17.09 9.12
CA VAL A 13 12.90 18.03 8.45
C VAL A 13 13.54 19.01 9.45
N GLY A 14 12.94 19.19 10.63
CA GLY A 14 13.50 20.01 11.70
C GLY A 14 14.42 19.30 12.70
N LEU A 15 14.60 17.98 12.60
CA LEU A 15 15.30 17.17 13.61
C LEU A 15 16.51 16.36 13.08
N LEU A 16 16.70 16.26 11.77
CA LEU A 16 17.82 15.49 11.19
C LEU A 16 18.74 16.25 10.23
N SER A 17 18.42 17.51 9.85
CA SER A 17 19.40 18.38 9.22
C SER A 17 19.99 19.33 10.26
N SER A 18 21.25 19.07 10.60
CA SER A 18 22.12 19.82 11.51
C SER A 18 21.82 19.72 13.02
N VAL A 19 22.84 19.27 13.77
CA VAL A 19 22.98 19.26 15.24
C VAL A 19 22.47 18.02 16.00
N ALA A 20 23.18 16.89 15.87
CA ALA A 20 23.20 15.87 16.94
C ALA A 20 24.45 14.95 16.90
N LEU A 21 25.64 15.50 16.67
CA LEU A 21 26.91 14.79 16.95
C LEU A 21 27.88 15.71 17.71
N SER A 22 27.47 16.19 18.90
CA SER A 22 28.41 16.39 20.01
C SER A 22 27.64 16.53 21.34
N LYS A 23 28.04 15.73 22.34
CA LYS A 23 27.76 15.77 23.79
C LYS A 23 26.71 16.79 24.28
N THR A 24 25.59 16.32 24.86
CA THR A 24 25.32 16.15 26.32
C THR A 24 23.83 15.86 26.53
N ASP A 25 23.54 14.88 27.40
CA ASP A 25 22.27 14.55 28.08
C ASP A 25 20.98 15.27 27.62
N PHE A 26 20.14 14.55 26.85
CA PHE A 26 18.74 14.93 26.62
C PHE A 26 17.85 14.09 27.55
N ASP A 27 17.26 14.77 28.53
CA ASP A 27 16.51 14.12 29.61
C ASP A 27 15.08 13.78 29.16
N LEU A 28 14.81 12.47 28.98
CA LEU A 28 13.55 11.89 28.50
C LEU A 28 12.44 11.87 29.58
N ALA A 29 12.42 12.87 30.47
CA ALA A 29 11.56 12.90 31.65
C ALA A 29 10.34 13.84 31.54
N LEU A 30 10.23 14.65 30.48
CA LEU A 30 9.20 15.71 30.37
C LEU A 30 7.94 15.35 29.57
N LEU A 31 7.80 14.10 29.11
CA LEU A 31 6.65 13.62 28.32
C LEU A 31 5.73 12.63 29.08
N LYS A 32 5.89 12.47 30.39
CA LYS A 32 5.14 11.49 31.20
C LYS A 32 3.88 12.03 31.91
N ASP A 33 3.60 13.33 31.89
CA ASP A 33 2.56 13.93 32.74
C ASP A 33 1.32 14.49 31.99
N LEU A 34 1.07 14.09 30.75
CA LEU A 34 -0.20 14.39 30.08
C LEU A 34 -1.19 13.22 30.25
N ASP A 35 -2.00 13.30 31.29
CA ASP A 35 -3.12 12.39 31.55
C ASP A 35 -4.35 12.79 30.68
N PRO A 36 -4.80 11.93 29.72
CA PRO A 36 -5.95 12.19 28.87
C PRO A 36 -7.30 12.21 29.62
N SER A 37 -7.32 11.88 30.91
CA SER A 37 -8.55 11.84 31.72
C SER A 37 -8.93 13.19 32.37
N SER A 38 -8.18 14.27 32.09
CA SER A 38 -8.40 15.60 32.69
C SER A 38 -9.29 16.57 31.89
N ILE A 39 -9.88 16.15 30.77
CA ILE A 39 -10.85 16.97 30.02
C ILE A 39 -12.26 16.73 30.57
N ASP A 40 -12.68 17.61 31.50
CA ASP A 40 -14.02 17.62 32.06
C ASP A 40 -15.03 18.27 31.09
N LEU A 41 -15.84 17.45 30.41
CA LEU A 41 -16.94 17.88 29.53
C LEU A 41 -18.25 18.20 30.28
N LYS A 42 -18.27 18.26 31.63
CA LYS A 42 -19.51 18.51 32.40
C LYS A 42 -19.95 19.98 32.44
N GLY A 43 -19.35 20.87 31.67
CA GLY A 43 -19.65 22.30 31.64
C GLY A 43 -20.62 22.79 30.56
N LEU A 44 -21.09 21.94 29.63
CA LEU A 44 -21.96 22.39 28.54
C LEU A 44 -23.45 22.37 28.93
N LYS A 45 -23.87 23.32 29.77
CA LYS A 45 -25.29 23.66 29.95
C LYS A 45 -25.67 24.76 28.95
N GLY A 46 -26.41 24.40 27.90
CA GLY A 46 -26.99 25.38 26.98
C GLY A 46 -27.35 24.84 25.61
N LEU A 47 -28.15 23.76 25.54
CA LEU A 47 -28.84 23.35 24.31
C LEU A 47 -30.27 22.92 24.69
N GLU A 48 -31.12 23.90 24.98
CA GLU A 48 -32.58 23.69 25.00
C GLU A 48 -33.08 23.75 23.55
N GLY A 49 -33.69 22.65 23.07
CA GLY A 49 -34.23 22.58 21.69
C GLY A 49 -34.23 21.22 21.00
N LEU A 50 -34.12 20.09 21.71
CA LEU A 50 -34.16 18.73 21.11
C LEU A 50 -35.38 17.90 21.55
N ASP A 51 -36.50 18.55 21.88
CA ASP A 51 -37.77 17.85 22.17
C ASP A 51 -38.45 17.24 20.93
N GLY A 52 -37.82 17.31 19.75
CA GLY A 52 -38.27 16.70 18.50
C GLY A 52 -37.71 15.31 18.18
N LEU A 53 -36.82 14.74 19.01
CA LEU A 53 -36.16 13.45 18.74
C LEU A 53 -36.81 12.23 19.41
N LYS A 54 -38.02 12.36 19.95
CA LYS A 54 -38.77 11.24 20.57
C LYS A 54 -39.48 10.30 19.57
N GLY A 55 -38.92 10.13 18.37
CA GLY A 55 -39.49 9.30 17.31
C GLY A 55 -38.52 8.35 16.62
N LEU A 56 -37.29 8.19 17.15
CA LEU A 56 -36.26 7.31 16.57
C LEU A 56 -36.01 6.03 17.40
N GLU A 57 -36.93 5.68 18.31
CA GLU A 57 -36.97 4.36 18.94
C GLU A 57 -37.57 3.36 17.94
N GLY A 58 -36.79 2.93 16.96
CA GLY A 58 -37.27 1.96 15.95
C GLY A 58 -36.37 1.65 14.76
N LEU A 59 -35.20 2.28 14.62
CA LEU A 59 -34.19 1.83 13.66
C LEU A 59 -33.08 1.16 14.44
N GLY A 60 -33.12 -0.17 14.45
CA GLY A 60 -32.15 -1.02 15.13
C GLY A 60 -30.72 -0.64 14.75
N GLU A 61 -29.91 -0.53 15.80
CA GLU A 61 -28.46 -0.51 15.77
C GLU A 61 -27.93 -1.55 14.77
N PHE A 62 -27.35 -1.07 13.67
CA PHE A 62 -26.39 -1.84 12.88
C PHE A 62 -24.96 -1.52 13.33
N ASP A 63 -24.72 -1.55 14.65
CA ASP A 63 -23.38 -1.69 15.29
C ASP A 63 -22.76 -3.09 15.02
N LEU A 64 -23.15 -3.73 13.91
CA LEU A 64 -22.97 -5.15 13.66
C LEU A 64 -21.76 -5.48 12.79
N PHE A 65 -21.15 -4.49 12.12
CA PHE A 65 -20.03 -4.75 11.22
C PHE A 65 -18.67 -4.50 11.86
N SER A 66 -18.39 -3.33 12.46
CA SER A 66 -17.09 -3.06 13.11
C SER A 66 -16.86 -3.97 14.34
N ASP A 67 -17.90 -4.21 15.14
CA ASP A 67 -17.82 -4.93 16.41
C ASP A 67 -17.83 -6.46 16.27
N LYS A 68 -18.45 -7.05 15.23
CA LYS A 68 -18.44 -8.52 15.00
C LYS A 68 -17.34 -8.99 14.07
N LEU A 69 -16.76 -8.14 13.22
CA LEU A 69 -15.63 -8.55 12.40
C LEU A 69 -14.36 -8.79 13.24
N GLY A 70 -14.30 -8.30 14.48
CA GLY A 70 -13.13 -8.47 15.37
C GLY A 70 -11.85 -7.86 14.81
N LEU A 71 -11.95 -7.10 13.71
CA LEU A 71 -10.83 -6.48 13.01
C LEU A 71 -10.15 -5.44 13.91
N LEU A 72 -10.93 -4.72 14.72
CA LEU A 72 -10.48 -3.48 15.39
C LEU A 72 -10.61 -3.45 16.92
N LYS A 73 -11.24 -4.45 17.56
CA LYS A 73 -11.17 -4.58 19.03
C LYS A 73 -9.91 -5.34 19.41
N GLY A 74 -8.91 -4.60 19.90
CA GLY A 74 -7.75 -5.16 20.55
C GLY A 74 -8.17 -6.11 21.68
N GLU A 75 -8.09 -7.41 21.42
CA GLU A 75 -7.96 -8.40 22.48
C GLU A 75 -6.67 -8.06 23.25
N LYS A 76 -6.82 -7.34 24.36
CA LYS A 76 -5.78 -7.21 25.36
C LYS A 76 -5.42 -8.64 25.81
N ASN A 77 -4.23 -9.12 25.42
CA ASN A 77 -3.50 -10.30 25.96
C ASN A 77 -3.21 -11.50 25.05
N LYS A 78 -2.93 -11.31 23.76
CA LYS A 78 -1.96 -12.16 23.03
C LYS A 78 -1.07 -11.26 22.19
N LYS A 79 0.23 -11.57 22.07
CA LYS A 79 1.12 -10.90 21.10
C LYS A 79 0.46 -11.01 19.72
N LYS A 80 -0.25 -9.97 19.29
CA LYS A 80 -0.85 -9.93 17.95
C LYS A 80 0.35 -9.89 17.01
N GLU A 81 0.48 -10.89 16.14
CA GLU A 81 1.44 -10.78 15.04
C GLU A 81 1.10 -9.49 14.29
N VAL A 82 2.10 -8.66 13.98
CA VAL A 82 1.89 -7.36 13.32
C VAL A 82 1.15 -7.52 11.99
N CYS A 83 1.33 -8.67 11.34
CA CYS A 83 0.63 -9.08 10.14
C CYS A 83 -0.55 -10.05 10.41
N GLY A 84 -1.20 -10.02 11.57
CA GLY A 84 -2.31 -10.92 11.90
C GLY A 84 -3.67 -10.32 11.59
N LEU A 85 -4.29 -10.67 10.45
CA LEU A 85 -5.69 -10.35 10.20
C LEU A 85 -6.63 -11.43 10.78
N PRO A 86 -7.70 -11.04 11.49
CA PRO A 86 -8.71 -11.98 11.95
C PRO A 86 -9.43 -12.63 10.76
N LYS A 87 -9.84 -13.89 10.95
CA LYS A 87 -10.65 -14.59 9.96
C LYS A 87 -11.96 -13.83 9.77
N LEU A 88 -12.23 -13.38 8.54
CA LEU A 88 -13.53 -12.82 8.21
C LEU A 88 -14.63 -13.86 8.48
N PRO A 89 -15.77 -13.46 9.07
CA PRO A 89 -16.91 -14.33 9.21
C PRO A 89 -17.37 -14.78 7.82
N LYS A 90 -17.83 -16.03 7.71
CA LYS A 90 -18.50 -16.50 6.51
C LYS A 90 -19.82 -15.74 6.38
N PHE A 91 -20.02 -15.09 5.24
CA PHE A 91 -21.30 -14.47 4.88
C PHE A 91 -22.06 -15.41 3.97
N ASP A 92 -23.24 -15.82 4.41
CA ASP A 92 -24.15 -16.61 3.60
C ASP A 92 -24.93 -15.68 2.68
N CYS A 93 -24.52 -15.63 1.41
CA CYS A 93 -25.26 -14.92 0.38
C CYS A 93 -26.52 -15.70 0.00
N PRO A 94 -27.67 -15.03 -0.19
CA PRO A 94 -28.86 -15.69 -0.72
C PRO A 94 -28.52 -16.26 -2.10
N ALA A 95 -28.94 -17.50 -2.38
CA ALA A 95 -28.74 -18.05 -3.72
C ALA A 95 -29.36 -17.11 -4.76
N PRO A 96 -28.67 -16.79 -5.87
CA PRO A 96 -29.30 -16.09 -6.97
C PRO A 96 -30.57 -16.86 -7.35
N PRO A 97 -31.72 -16.19 -7.55
CA PRO A 97 -32.93 -16.84 -8.07
C PRO A 97 -32.69 -17.49 -9.48
N PRO A 98 -33.68 -18.07 -10.18
CA PRO A 98 -33.45 -18.81 -11.44
C PRO A 98 -32.82 -17.97 -12.58
N PRO A 99 -32.09 -18.57 -13.55
CA PRO A 99 -31.49 -17.85 -14.68
C PRO A 99 -32.48 -16.94 -15.43
N CYS A 100 -31.96 -15.88 -16.07
CA CYS A 100 -32.79 -15.01 -16.88
C CYS A 100 -33.35 -15.73 -18.10
N THR A 101 -34.55 -15.33 -18.50
CA THR A 101 -35.25 -15.79 -19.68
C THR A 101 -35.44 -14.63 -20.64
N VAL A 102 -35.69 -14.90 -21.92
CA VAL A 102 -35.98 -13.83 -22.90
C VAL A 102 -37.15 -12.93 -22.44
N SER A 103 -38.11 -13.48 -21.70
CA SER A 103 -39.27 -12.73 -21.21
C SER A 103 -38.99 -11.74 -20.08
N ASN A 104 -37.85 -11.87 -19.38
CA ASN A 104 -37.43 -10.93 -18.32
C ASN A 104 -36.10 -10.24 -18.64
N THR A 105 -35.70 -10.27 -19.92
CA THR A 105 -34.59 -9.49 -20.46
C THR A 105 -35.11 -8.19 -21.04
N ARG A 106 -34.49 -7.08 -20.63
CA ARG A 106 -34.65 -5.77 -21.26
C ARG A 106 -33.53 -5.59 -22.28
N THR A 107 -33.87 -5.40 -23.55
CA THR A 107 -32.89 -5.29 -24.66
C THR A 107 -32.31 -3.87 -24.84
N GLU A 108 -32.66 -2.94 -23.95
CA GLU A 108 -32.26 -1.54 -24.03
C GLU A 108 -31.69 -1.08 -22.69
N SER A 109 -30.78 -0.11 -22.76
CA SER A 109 -30.28 0.58 -21.56
C SER A 109 -31.42 1.23 -20.77
N PHE A 110 -31.18 1.47 -19.49
CA PHE A 110 -32.07 2.21 -18.62
C PHE A 110 -31.30 3.34 -17.94
N ASN A 111 -31.73 4.58 -18.16
CA ASN A 111 -31.09 5.76 -17.60
C ASN A 111 -32.14 6.63 -16.90
N THR A 112 -31.76 7.23 -15.78
CA THR A 112 -32.54 8.26 -15.09
C THR A 112 -31.71 9.55 -15.02
N GLU A 113 -32.38 10.68 -15.07
CA GLU A 113 -31.79 12.01 -14.91
C GLU A 113 -32.68 12.85 -13.98
N GLU A 114 -32.10 13.91 -13.41
CA GLU A 114 -32.78 14.81 -12.47
C GLU A 114 -34.06 15.41 -13.10
N GLY A 115 -35.23 15.15 -12.51
CA GLY A 115 -36.54 15.58 -13.01
C GLY A 115 -37.54 14.43 -13.21
N ASP A 116 -38.22 14.41 -14.36
CA ASP A 116 -39.35 13.51 -14.66
C ASP A 116 -38.96 12.02 -14.88
N GLY A 117 -37.66 11.69 -14.82
CA GLY A 117 -37.10 10.35 -15.10
C GLY A 117 -36.96 9.42 -13.88
N CYS A 118 -37.36 9.83 -12.68
CA CYS A 118 -37.12 9.09 -11.43
C CYS A 118 -38.14 7.98 -11.16
N ASN A 119 -38.29 7.03 -12.09
CA ASN A 119 -39.24 5.91 -11.95
C ASN A 119 -38.58 4.56 -12.29
N LEU A 120 -38.37 3.70 -11.29
CA LEU A 120 -37.81 2.35 -11.47
C LEU A 120 -38.85 1.27 -11.76
N SER A 121 -40.16 1.56 -11.76
CA SER A 121 -41.21 0.57 -12.05
C SER A 121 -41.02 -0.21 -13.36
N PRO A 122 -40.48 0.36 -14.46
CA PRO A 122 -40.19 -0.40 -15.68
C PRO A 122 -39.16 -1.52 -15.52
N LEU A 123 -38.40 -1.53 -14.42
CA LEU A 123 -37.41 -2.54 -14.10
C LEU A 123 -37.94 -3.63 -13.16
N ALA A 124 -39.17 -3.51 -12.66
CA ALA A 124 -39.77 -4.51 -11.80
C ALA A 124 -39.83 -5.88 -12.49
N GLY A 125 -39.16 -6.88 -11.90
CA GLY A 125 -39.08 -8.23 -12.45
C GLY A 125 -38.10 -8.39 -13.62
N VAL A 126 -37.41 -7.33 -14.04
CA VAL A 126 -36.33 -7.40 -15.04
C VAL A 126 -35.14 -8.12 -14.41
N CYS A 127 -34.69 -9.15 -15.10
CA CYS A 127 -33.62 -10.03 -14.68
C CYS A 127 -32.28 -9.67 -15.32
N ARG A 128 -32.33 -9.27 -16.60
CA ARG A 128 -31.15 -8.93 -17.41
C ARG A 128 -31.40 -7.63 -18.15
N ILE A 129 -30.39 -6.76 -18.19
CA ILE A 129 -30.36 -5.57 -19.03
C ILE A 129 -29.25 -5.74 -20.07
N GLU A 130 -29.61 -5.72 -21.35
CA GLU A 130 -28.66 -5.67 -22.46
C GLU A 130 -28.32 -4.21 -22.78
N GLY A 131 -27.29 -3.69 -22.11
CA GLY A 131 -26.91 -2.30 -22.14
C GLY A 131 -26.54 -1.79 -20.75
N ASN A 132 -26.67 -0.49 -20.55
CA ASN A 132 -26.27 0.18 -19.32
C ASN A 132 -27.45 0.36 -18.36
N LEU A 133 -27.15 0.42 -17.07
CA LEU A 133 -28.07 0.89 -16.02
C LEU A 133 -27.46 2.13 -15.37
N VAL A 134 -28.02 3.31 -15.63
CA VAL A 134 -27.53 4.57 -15.07
C VAL A 134 -28.61 5.21 -14.20
N LEU A 135 -28.38 5.26 -12.90
CA LEU A 135 -29.23 5.96 -11.95
C LEU A 135 -28.55 7.26 -11.50
N ARG A 136 -29.08 8.42 -11.90
CA ARG A 136 -28.47 9.72 -11.65
C ARG A 136 -29.46 10.75 -11.12
N GLY A 137 -29.08 11.48 -10.07
CA GLY A 137 -29.78 12.70 -9.62
C GLY A 137 -31.20 12.49 -9.07
N CYS A 138 -31.61 11.25 -8.89
CA CYS A 138 -32.96 10.89 -8.45
C CYS A 138 -33.06 10.72 -6.93
N ARG A 139 -34.25 11.01 -6.39
CA ARG A 139 -34.55 10.90 -4.95
C ARG A 139 -34.93 9.48 -4.53
N PHE A 140 -34.26 8.48 -5.09
CA PHE A 140 -34.49 7.08 -4.72
C PHE A 140 -34.07 6.86 -3.26
N THR A 141 -35.00 6.33 -2.45
CA THR A 141 -34.72 5.88 -1.08
C THR A 141 -34.45 4.39 -1.01
N ASP A 142 -34.98 3.64 -1.98
CA ASP A 142 -34.80 2.21 -2.16
C ASP A 142 -34.70 1.86 -3.65
N LEU A 143 -34.25 0.64 -3.93
CA LEU A 143 -34.07 0.09 -5.28
C LEU A 143 -34.88 -1.21 -5.47
N GLU A 144 -35.97 -1.40 -4.72
CA GLU A 144 -36.76 -2.65 -4.72
C GLU A 144 -37.11 -3.21 -6.11
N PRO A 145 -37.47 -2.38 -7.11
CA PRO A 145 -37.72 -2.88 -8.47
C PRO A 145 -36.54 -3.62 -9.10
N LEU A 146 -35.30 -3.40 -8.64
CA LEU A 146 -34.08 -4.08 -9.10
C LEU A 146 -33.83 -5.43 -8.44
N SER A 147 -34.68 -5.87 -7.50
CA SER A 147 -34.52 -7.11 -6.73
C SER A 147 -34.36 -8.39 -7.55
N SER A 148 -34.83 -8.39 -8.80
CA SER A 148 -34.72 -9.53 -9.73
C SER A 148 -33.48 -9.48 -10.63
N LEU A 149 -32.74 -8.36 -10.64
CA LEU A 149 -31.66 -8.10 -11.56
C LEU A 149 -30.42 -8.94 -11.22
N ARG A 150 -29.90 -9.64 -12.22
CA ARG A 150 -28.74 -10.54 -12.13
C ARG A 150 -27.59 -10.11 -13.02
N GLU A 151 -27.93 -9.55 -14.16
CA GLU A 151 -26.96 -9.28 -15.20
C GLU A 151 -27.25 -7.94 -15.86
N VAL A 152 -26.21 -7.14 -15.98
CA VAL A 152 -26.19 -5.96 -16.84
C VAL A 152 -25.01 -6.15 -17.78
N THR A 153 -25.25 -6.21 -19.09
CA THR A 153 -24.16 -6.50 -20.04
C THR A 153 -23.23 -5.30 -20.27
N GLY A 154 -23.68 -4.09 -19.93
CA GLY A 154 -22.91 -2.85 -19.99
C GLY A 154 -22.54 -2.33 -18.60
N THR A 155 -22.41 -1.01 -18.50
CA THR A 155 -22.04 -0.29 -17.28
C THR A 155 -23.23 -0.13 -16.34
N VAL A 156 -23.00 -0.30 -15.04
CA VAL A 156 -23.91 0.10 -13.96
C VAL A 156 -23.35 1.34 -13.27
N ARG A 157 -24.10 2.43 -13.23
CA ARG A 157 -23.66 3.70 -12.63
C ARG A 157 -24.70 4.23 -11.65
N PHE A 158 -24.27 4.50 -10.43
CA PHE A 158 -25.04 5.20 -9.39
C PHE A 158 -24.39 6.54 -9.11
N GLU A 159 -25.10 7.63 -9.38
CA GLU A 159 -24.53 8.97 -9.33
C GLU A 159 -25.47 9.97 -8.68
N SER A 160 -24.97 10.74 -7.72
CA SER A 160 -25.74 11.81 -7.06
C SER A 160 -27.08 11.34 -6.49
N LEU A 161 -27.15 10.11 -5.98
CA LEU A 161 -28.36 9.56 -5.35
C LEU A 161 -28.39 9.95 -3.87
N LEU A 162 -28.64 11.24 -3.62
CA LEU A 162 -28.45 11.89 -2.31
C LEU A 162 -29.36 11.36 -1.18
N HIS A 163 -30.37 10.55 -1.51
CA HIS A 163 -31.34 10.00 -0.57
C HIS A 163 -31.24 8.47 -0.41
N LEU A 164 -30.42 7.81 -1.23
CA LEU A 164 -30.27 6.36 -1.21
C LEU A 164 -29.50 5.95 0.04
N ARG A 165 -29.97 4.90 0.72
CA ARG A 165 -29.36 4.41 1.97
C ARG A 165 -28.79 3.01 1.87
N SER A 166 -29.19 2.24 0.86
CA SER A 166 -28.80 0.83 0.76
C SER A 166 -28.87 0.33 -0.68
N PHE A 167 -28.04 -0.68 -0.97
CA PHE A 167 -28.03 -1.46 -2.21
C PHE A 167 -28.59 -2.88 -2.00
N ASP A 168 -29.25 -3.18 -0.87
CA ASP A 168 -29.75 -4.53 -0.56
C ASP A 168 -30.58 -5.18 -1.67
N PRO A 169 -31.46 -4.46 -2.40
CA PRO A 169 -32.18 -5.06 -3.53
C PRO A 169 -31.26 -5.62 -4.62
N LEU A 170 -30.01 -5.19 -4.73
CA LEU A 170 -29.05 -5.73 -5.69
C LEU A 170 -28.34 -7.01 -5.20
N SER A 171 -28.87 -7.69 -4.17
CA SER A 171 -28.28 -8.94 -3.67
C SER A 171 -28.21 -10.05 -4.73
N ALA A 172 -29.13 -10.04 -5.71
CA ALA A 172 -29.21 -11.04 -6.78
C ALA A 172 -28.28 -10.75 -7.96
N LEU A 173 -27.64 -9.56 -8.02
CA LEU A 173 -26.75 -9.16 -9.11
C LEU A 173 -25.51 -10.06 -9.10
N VAL A 174 -25.25 -10.75 -10.22
CA VAL A 174 -24.15 -11.71 -10.41
C VAL A 174 -23.05 -11.13 -11.28
N SER A 175 -23.40 -10.38 -12.33
CA SER A 175 -22.41 -9.89 -13.30
C SER A 175 -22.75 -8.51 -13.85
N VAL A 176 -21.72 -7.70 -14.01
CA VAL A 176 -21.75 -6.46 -14.77
C VAL A 176 -20.73 -6.57 -15.89
N GLY A 177 -21.14 -6.45 -17.15
CA GLY A 177 -20.21 -6.63 -18.28
C GLY A 177 -19.29 -5.42 -18.50
N GLY A 178 -19.73 -4.23 -18.10
CA GLY A 178 -18.92 -3.01 -18.07
C GLY A 178 -18.58 -2.57 -16.64
N ASP A 179 -18.41 -1.27 -16.43
CA ASP A 179 -17.97 -0.76 -15.12
C ASP A 179 -19.13 -0.71 -14.11
N LEU A 180 -18.80 -0.90 -12.84
CA LEU A 180 -19.67 -0.65 -11.70
C LEU A 180 -19.18 0.63 -11.00
N VAL A 181 -19.93 1.71 -11.16
CA VAL A 181 -19.51 3.05 -10.74
C VAL A 181 -20.42 3.59 -9.64
N PHE A 182 -19.80 4.06 -8.56
CA PHE A 182 -20.44 4.72 -7.44
C PHE A 182 -19.87 6.13 -7.27
N ASN A 183 -20.73 7.14 -7.36
CA ASN A 183 -20.34 8.54 -7.22
C ASN A 183 -21.40 9.34 -6.45
N GLN A 184 -20.97 10.17 -5.50
CA GLN A 184 -21.84 11.06 -4.70
C GLN A 184 -23.05 10.35 -4.06
N LEU A 185 -22.79 9.42 -3.14
CA LEU A 185 -23.80 8.63 -2.42
C LEU A 185 -23.80 8.93 -0.89
N PRO A 186 -24.02 10.18 -0.47
CA PRO A 186 -23.72 10.69 0.89
C PRO A 186 -24.32 9.92 2.07
N LEU A 187 -25.40 9.16 1.86
CA LEU A 187 -26.15 8.47 2.92
C LEU A 187 -26.00 6.95 2.91
N VAL A 188 -25.28 6.37 1.94
CA VAL A 188 -25.04 4.92 1.89
C VAL A 188 -23.90 4.57 2.86
N PRO A 189 -24.12 3.81 3.93
CA PRO A 189 -23.06 3.54 4.90
C PRO A 189 -22.11 2.43 4.42
N THR A 190 -22.56 1.52 3.57
CA THR A 190 -21.76 0.36 3.16
C THR A 190 -22.01 -0.04 1.71
N LEU A 191 -20.97 -0.56 1.07
CA LEU A 191 -21.08 -1.41 -0.11
C LEU A 191 -20.86 -2.85 0.34
N SER A 192 -21.85 -3.45 1.01
CA SER A 192 -21.72 -4.75 1.66
C SER A 192 -22.98 -5.61 1.47
N PRO A 193 -22.91 -6.92 1.75
CA PRO A 193 -24.09 -7.78 1.84
C PRO A 193 -25.18 -7.19 2.76
N PRO A 194 -26.47 -7.41 2.45
CA PRO A 194 -27.00 -8.16 1.29
C PRO A 194 -26.73 -7.59 -0.10
N GLY A 195 -26.53 -6.27 -0.25
CA GLY A 195 -26.18 -5.66 -1.53
C GLY A 195 -24.93 -6.29 -2.17
N PHE A 196 -24.97 -6.54 -3.47
CA PHE A 196 -23.86 -7.12 -4.25
C PHE A 196 -23.29 -8.44 -3.72
N CYS A 197 -24.01 -9.15 -2.84
CA CYS A 197 -23.52 -10.38 -2.21
C CYS A 197 -23.12 -11.43 -3.26
N ASN A 198 -23.89 -11.55 -4.34
CA ASN A 198 -23.64 -12.52 -5.42
C ASN A 198 -22.79 -11.98 -6.58
N LEU A 199 -22.34 -10.72 -6.51
CA LEU A 199 -21.55 -10.12 -7.58
C LEU A 199 -20.24 -10.92 -7.71
N ASN A 200 -20.04 -11.50 -8.89
CA ASN A 200 -18.95 -12.42 -9.16
C ASN A 200 -17.91 -11.80 -10.10
N ASN A 201 -18.38 -11.04 -11.09
CA ASN A 201 -17.52 -10.34 -12.03
C ASN A 201 -18.09 -8.97 -12.41
N THR A 202 -17.18 -8.08 -12.75
CA THR A 202 -17.45 -6.74 -13.27
C THR A 202 -16.34 -6.33 -14.22
N GLY A 203 -16.56 -5.28 -15.02
CA GLY A 203 -15.52 -4.54 -15.74
C GLY A 203 -14.58 -3.87 -14.74
N SER A 204 -14.69 -2.56 -14.57
CA SER A 204 -14.03 -1.84 -13.46
C SER A 204 -14.96 -1.69 -12.26
N ILE A 205 -14.41 -1.42 -11.07
CA ILE A 205 -15.14 -0.85 -9.93
C ILE A 205 -14.55 0.53 -9.68
N VAL A 206 -15.39 1.56 -9.77
CA VAL A 206 -14.98 2.93 -9.51
C VAL A 206 -15.79 3.49 -8.35
N VAL A 207 -15.12 3.78 -7.25
CA VAL A 207 -15.67 4.47 -6.08
C VAL A 207 -15.02 5.85 -6.05
N ALA A 208 -15.63 6.78 -6.76
CA ALA A 208 -15.11 8.13 -6.96
C ALA A 208 -15.85 9.12 -6.06
N GLU A 209 -15.08 9.95 -5.34
CA GLU A 209 -15.63 10.99 -4.48
C GLU A 209 -15.21 12.37 -4.99
N GLU A 210 -16.04 12.97 -5.83
CA GLU A 210 -15.95 14.41 -6.07
C GLU A 210 -16.42 15.15 -4.80
N ALA A 211 -15.53 15.95 -4.21
CA ALA A 211 -15.81 16.89 -3.12
C ALA A 211 -16.12 16.32 -1.72
N ARG A 212 -15.65 15.12 -1.38
CA ARG A 212 -15.75 14.56 0.00
C ARG A 212 -17.19 14.47 0.55
N THR A 213 -18.12 14.11 -0.33
CA THR A 213 -19.55 14.07 -0.04
C THR A 213 -20.04 12.72 0.49
N TRP A 214 -19.34 11.61 0.28
CA TRP A 214 -19.72 10.26 0.74
C TRP A 214 -19.30 9.96 2.18
N LYS A 215 -19.62 10.88 3.10
CA LYS A 215 -19.20 10.85 4.51
C LYS A 215 -19.66 9.62 5.30
N ALA A 216 -20.71 8.94 4.83
CA ALA A 216 -21.26 7.78 5.52
C ALA A 216 -20.53 6.47 5.23
N LEU A 217 -19.73 6.37 4.16
CA LEU A 217 -19.12 5.11 3.77
C LEU A 217 -18.16 4.61 4.86
N GLU A 218 -18.42 3.40 5.34
CA GLU A 218 -17.67 2.72 6.39
C GLU A 218 -16.92 1.51 5.84
N ILE A 219 -17.53 0.74 4.94
CA ILE A 219 -16.96 -0.52 4.46
C ILE A 219 -17.30 -0.74 2.98
N ILE A 220 -16.30 -1.21 2.22
CA ILE A 220 -16.48 -1.84 0.92
C ILE A 220 -16.21 -3.34 1.09
N PHE A 221 -17.21 -4.17 0.81
CA PHE A 221 -17.13 -5.61 1.02
C PHE A 221 -17.89 -6.38 -0.06
N PHE A 222 -17.15 -7.04 -0.96
CA PHE A 222 -17.69 -7.90 -2.00
C PHE A 222 -17.27 -9.37 -1.75
N PRO A 223 -18.10 -10.18 -1.05
CA PRO A 223 -17.67 -11.50 -0.59
C PRO A 223 -17.45 -12.54 -1.68
N ASN A 224 -18.17 -12.45 -2.81
CA ASN A 224 -18.12 -13.43 -3.89
C ASN A 224 -17.52 -12.88 -5.20
N LEU A 225 -17.02 -11.65 -5.19
CA LEU A 225 -16.37 -11.07 -6.36
C LEU A 225 -15.08 -11.82 -6.61
N LYS A 226 -14.95 -12.40 -7.81
CA LYS A 226 -13.79 -13.21 -8.23
C LYS A 226 -12.90 -12.49 -9.22
N LYS A 227 -13.50 -11.68 -10.11
CA LYS A 227 -12.75 -11.01 -11.19
C LYS A 227 -13.21 -9.58 -11.42
N ILE A 228 -12.25 -8.68 -11.63
CA ILE A 228 -12.45 -7.33 -12.16
C ILE A 228 -11.69 -7.27 -13.48
N ALA A 229 -12.40 -7.18 -14.60
CA ALA A 229 -11.76 -7.17 -15.94
C ALA A 229 -11.11 -5.83 -16.32
N GLY A 230 -11.32 -4.80 -15.51
CA GLY A 230 -10.67 -3.50 -15.61
C GLY A 230 -9.95 -3.16 -14.31
N ALA A 231 -10.16 -1.94 -13.81
CA ALA A 231 -9.50 -1.43 -12.62
C ALA A 231 -10.40 -1.44 -11.38
N LEU A 232 -9.81 -1.52 -10.19
CA LEU A 232 -10.44 -1.12 -8.93
C LEU A 232 -9.89 0.24 -8.54
N GLU A 233 -10.68 1.28 -8.71
CA GLU A 233 -10.28 2.66 -8.43
C GLU A 233 -11.08 3.21 -7.26
N THR A 234 -10.37 3.61 -6.22
CA THR A 234 -10.94 4.31 -5.07
C THR A 234 -10.12 5.56 -4.80
N SER A 235 -10.79 6.71 -4.72
CA SER A 235 -10.10 7.98 -4.49
C SER A 235 -10.89 8.84 -3.52
N TYR A 236 -10.17 9.45 -2.58
CA TYR A 236 -10.71 10.42 -1.63
C TYR A 236 -11.81 9.89 -0.70
N LEU A 237 -11.80 8.57 -0.40
CA LEU A 237 -12.81 7.94 0.46
C LEU A 237 -12.94 8.66 1.81
N ALA A 238 -14.16 8.71 2.32
CA ALA A 238 -14.48 9.32 3.60
C ALA A 238 -13.65 8.77 4.78
N VAL A 239 -13.46 9.62 5.80
CA VAL A 239 -12.77 9.33 7.08
C VAL A 239 -13.33 8.10 7.79
N LYS A 240 -14.59 7.76 7.54
CA LYS A 240 -15.24 6.59 8.14
C LYS A 240 -14.92 5.27 7.44
N THR A 241 -14.38 5.29 6.23
CA THR A 241 -14.16 4.07 5.44
C THR A 241 -13.01 3.29 6.03
N GLU A 242 -13.28 2.31 6.88
CA GLU A 242 -12.26 1.59 7.64
C GLU A 242 -11.62 0.43 6.86
N ALA A 243 -12.37 -0.20 5.94
CA ALA A 243 -11.92 -1.43 5.28
C ALA A 243 -12.43 -1.61 3.85
N ILE A 244 -11.55 -2.16 3.01
CA ILE A 244 -11.88 -2.76 1.72
C ILE A 244 -11.61 -4.27 1.81
N LEU A 245 -12.68 -5.07 1.70
CA LEU A 245 -12.68 -6.51 1.90
C LEU A 245 -13.12 -7.24 0.62
N LEU A 246 -12.21 -8.00 0.03
CA LEU A 246 -12.39 -8.71 -1.24
C LEU A 246 -11.94 -10.17 -1.09
N PRO A 247 -12.57 -10.96 -0.19
CA PRO A 247 -12.04 -12.26 0.23
C PRO A 247 -11.97 -13.35 -0.84
N SER A 248 -12.75 -13.21 -1.92
CA SER A 248 -12.82 -14.20 -3.00
C SER A 248 -12.21 -13.68 -4.32
N LEU A 249 -11.67 -12.46 -4.32
CA LEU A 249 -11.12 -11.84 -5.52
C LEU A 249 -9.84 -12.57 -5.91
N GLN A 250 -9.75 -12.99 -7.17
CA GLN A 250 -8.67 -13.81 -7.72
C GLN A 250 -7.85 -13.07 -8.78
N GLU A 251 -8.49 -12.19 -9.55
CA GLU A 251 -7.85 -11.55 -10.71
C GLU A 251 -8.37 -10.12 -10.91
N ILE A 252 -7.43 -9.21 -11.20
CA ILE A 252 -7.70 -7.87 -11.72
C ILE A 252 -6.86 -7.68 -12.99
N ASP A 253 -7.49 -7.38 -14.13
CA ASP A 253 -6.77 -7.34 -15.40
C ASP A 253 -5.95 -6.03 -15.58
N ASP A 254 -6.43 -4.89 -15.04
CA ASP A 254 -5.74 -3.59 -15.11
C ASP A 254 -5.09 -3.24 -13.75
N ARG A 255 -5.60 -2.27 -12.98
CA ARG A 255 -4.93 -1.81 -11.76
C ARG A 255 -5.80 -1.82 -10.50
N ILE A 256 -5.17 -1.95 -9.35
CA ILE A 256 -5.73 -1.51 -8.06
C ILE A 256 -5.17 -0.12 -7.79
N GLN A 257 -6.02 0.88 -7.67
CA GLN A 257 -5.62 2.23 -7.31
C GLN A 257 -6.41 2.71 -6.09
N VAL A 258 -5.71 2.93 -4.99
CA VAL A 258 -6.27 3.43 -3.73
C VAL A 258 -5.48 4.66 -3.32
N GLN A 259 -6.13 5.83 -3.41
CA GLN A 259 -5.50 7.11 -3.20
C GLN A 259 -6.27 8.01 -2.23
N ASP A 260 -5.53 8.62 -1.28
CA ASP A 260 -6.02 9.66 -0.36
C ASP A 260 -7.32 9.31 0.45
N PRO A 261 -7.61 8.05 0.87
CA PRO A 261 -8.66 7.75 1.83
C PRO A 261 -8.22 8.19 3.23
N GLU A 262 -9.10 8.87 3.94
CA GLU A 262 -8.76 9.39 5.28
C GLU A 262 -8.96 8.37 6.41
N GLY A 263 -9.76 7.33 6.17
CA GLY A 263 -10.14 6.34 7.18
C GLY A 263 -9.66 4.92 6.95
N LEU A 264 -9.14 4.61 5.75
CA LEU A 264 -8.91 3.22 5.35
C LEU A 264 -7.78 2.62 6.18
N THR A 265 -8.08 1.60 6.97
CA THR A 265 -7.10 0.91 7.83
C THR A 265 -6.61 -0.40 7.23
N VAL A 266 -7.45 -1.09 6.45
CA VAL A 266 -7.14 -2.42 5.92
C VAL A 266 -7.60 -2.57 4.47
N PHE A 267 -6.71 -3.07 3.62
CA PHE A 267 -7.04 -3.63 2.32
C PHE A 267 -6.80 -5.14 2.31
N TYR A 268 -7.85 -5.93 2.08
CA TYR A 268 -7.83 -7.39 2.22
C TYR A 268 -8.29 -8.12 0.96
N ALA A 269 -7.37 -8.77 0.24
CA ALA A 269 -7.67 -9.64 -0.89
C ALA A 269 -6.81 -10.91 -0.85
N PRO A 270 -7.11 -11.86 0.07
CA PRO A 270 -6.27 -13.02 0.36
C PRO A 270 -6.19 -14.05 -0.78
N GLU A 271 -7.17 -14.06 -1.69
CA GLU A 271 -7.24 -15.00 -2.80
C GLU A 271 -6.74 -14.39 -4.11
N LEU A 272 -6.28 -13.13 -4.11
CA LEU A 272 -5.81 -12.45 -5.30
C LEU A 272 -4.52 -13.14 -5.78
N VAL A 273 -4.50 -13.59 -7.02
CA VAL A 273 -3.37 -14.30 -7.64
C VAL A 273 -2.64 -13.40 -8.63
N SER A 274 -3.37 -12.56 -9.37
CA SER A 274 -2.79 -11.66 -10.35
C SER A 274 -3.48 -10.29 -10.41
N ALA A 275 -2.69 -9.26 -10.67
CA ALA A 275 -3.12 -7.90 -10.96
C ALA A 275 -2.25 -7.32 -12.10
N GLY A 276 -2.71 -6.33 -12.87
CA GLY A 276 -1.82 -5.61 -13.78
C GLY A 276 -0.89 -4.67 -13.02
N GLU A 277 -1.42 -3.71 -12.26
CA GLU A 277 -0.65 -2.79 -11.41
C GLU A 277 -1.31 -2.63 -10.02
N ILE A 278 -0.52 -2.30 -9.00
CA ILE A 278 -1.02 -2.03 -7.65
C ILE A 278 -0.46 -0.69 -7.14
N GLU A 279 -1.35 0.24 -6.83
CA GLU A 279 -1.02 1.58 -6.35
C GLU A 279 -1.77 1.91 -5.06
N PHE A 280 -1.02 2.14 -3.98
CA PHE A 280 -1.52 2.62 -2.70
C PHE A 280 -0.78 3.90 -2.32
N THR A 281 -1.38 5.06 -2.58
CA THR A 281 -0.73 6.36 -2.41
C THR A 281 -1.45 7.27 -1.41
N ASP A 282 -0.68 7.89 -0.50
CA ASP A 282 -1.18 8.89 0.47
C ASP A 282 -2.35 8.38 1.37
N ASN A 283 -2.41 7.08 1.68
CA ASN A 283 -3.45 6.52 2.56
C ASN A 283 -3.01 6.60 4.04
N CYS A 284 -3.12 7.79 4.66
CA CYS A 284 -2.47 8.03 5.97
C CYS A 284 -2.93 7.11 7.12
N ALA A 285 -4.15 6.55 7.06
CA ALA A 285 -4.69 5.64 8.07
C ALA A 285 -4.44 4.15 7.76
N LEU A 286 -3.90 3.82 6.59
CA LEU A 286 -3.76 2.44 6.13
C LEU A 286 -2.70 1.73 6.96
N GLU A 287 -3.11 0.71 7.71
CA GLU A 287 -2.24 -0.07 8.59
C GLU A 287 -1.79 -1.37 7.94
N THR A 288 -2.61 -1.97 7.07
CA THR A 288 -2.37 -3.30 6.48
C THR A 288 -2.75 -3.39 5.01
N VAL A 289 -1.82 -3.91 4.20
CA VAL A 289 -2.04 -4.38 2.83
C VAL A 289 -1.82 -5.90 2.78
N TRP A 290 -2.84 -6.65 2.33
CA TRP A 290 -2.86 -8.12 2.47
C TRP A 290 -3.14 -8.88 1.18
N PHE A 291 -2.07 -9.39 0.55
CA PHE A 291 -2.07 -10.16 -0.69
C PHE A 291 -1.19 -11.44 -0.61
N PRO A 292 -1.46 -12.35 0.34
CA PRO A 292 -0.63 -13.53 0.59
C PRO A 292 -0.48 -14.49 -0.60
N LYS A 293 -1.45 -14.50 -1.53
CA LYS A 293 -1.47 -15.39 -2.71
C LYS A 293 -1.12 -14.68 -4.03
N LEU A 294 -0.82 -13.39 -4.00
CA LEU A 294 -0.48 -12.65 -5.22
C LEU A 294 0.84 -13.18 -5.75
N GLU A 295 0.85 -13.68 -6.98
CA GLU A 295 2.05 -14.25 -7.62
C GLU A 295 2.57 -13.36 -8.75
N GLU A 296 1.68 -12.75 -9.53
CA GLU A 296 2.00 -12.02 -10.76
C GLU A 296 1.40 -10.61 -10.75
N VAL A 297 2.28 -9.61 -10.89
CA VAL A 297 1.89 -8.21 -11.09
C VAL A 297 2.93 -7.48 -11.93
N GLY A 298 2.50 -6.50 -12.73
CA GLY A 298 3.39 -5.63 -13.49
C GLY A 298 4.29 -4.82 -12.55
N GLY A 299 3.67 -4.05 -11.67
CA GLY A 299 4.33 -3.23 -10.66
C GLY A 299 3.48 -3.00 -9.41
N ILE A 300 4.18 -2.67 -8.33
CA ILE A 300 3.62 -2.33 -7.03
C ILE A 300 4.22 -1.01 -6.59
N GLN A 301 3.38 0.01 -6.43
CA GLN A 301 3.71 1.28 -5.80
C GLN A 301 2.92 1.44 -4.50
N ILE A 302 3.61 1.44 -3.37
CA ILE A 302 3.03 1.71 -2.05
C ILE A 302 3.79 2.91 -1.48
N SER A 303 3.14 4.07 -1.43
CA SER A 303 3.77 5.34 -1.10
C SER A 303 2.98 6.18 -0.10
N GLY A 304 3.67 6.80 0.86
CA GLY A 304 3.06 7.83 1.71
C GLY A 304 2.03 7.30 2.71
N ASN A 305 2.07 6.01 3.02
CA ASN A 305 1.13 5.36 3.94
C ASN A 305 1.71 5.34 5.36
N VAL A 306 1.68 6.48 6.06
CA VAL A 306 2.42 6.67 7.33
C VAL A 306 2.03 5.71 8.47
N ALA A 307 0.77 5.25 8.52
CA ALA A 307 0.31 4.26 9.51
C ALA A 307 0.63 2.80 9.11
N LEU A 308 1.12 2.56 7.90
CA LEU A 308 1.29 1.20 7.37
C LEU A 308 2.30 0.45 8.22
N SER A 309 1.87 -0.68 8.78
CA SER A 309 2.65 -1.52 9.68
C SER A 309 2.95 -2.90 9.10
N CYS A 310 2.08 -3.38 8.19
CA CYS A 310 2.18 -4.68 7.56
C CYS A 310 1.91 -4.59 6.04
N VAL A 311 2.81 -5.18 5.26
CA VAL A 311 2.59 -5.52 3.85
C VAL A 311 2.88 -7.02 3.68
N ASN A 312 1.87 -7.79 3.31
CA ASN A 312 2.02 -9.22 3.00
C ASN A 312 1.94 -9.48 1.49
N LEU A 313 3.10 -9.78 0.89
CA LEU A 313 3.29 -10.18 -0.51
C LEU A 313 4.07 -11.51 -0.58
N GLU A 314 3.83 -12.44 0.36
CA GLU A 314 4.71 -13.61 0.57
C GLU A 314 4.82 -14.56 -0.64
N SER A 315 3.82 -14.60 -1.52
CA SER A 315 3.84 -15.42 -2.75
C SER A 315 4.27 -14.66 -4.01
N LEU A 316 4.56 -13.35 -3.90
CA LEU A 316 4.89 -12.52 -5.05
C LEU A 316 6.16 -13.04 -5.71
N LYS A 317 6.12 -13.31 -7.02
CA LYS A 317 7.29 -13.85 -7.74
C LYS A 317 8.08 -12.72 -8.42
N ASN A 318 7.39 -11.90 -9.21
CA ASN A 318 8.03 -10.84 -10.00
C ASN A 318 7.13 -9.59 -10.03
N ALA A 319 7.75 -8.42 -9.88
CA ALA A 319 7.13 -7.10 -10.03
C ALA A 319 8.23 -6.02 -10.16
N ASP A 320 7.90 -4.87 -10.76
CA ASP A 320 8.50 -3.59 -10.34
C ASP A 320 8.04 -3.30 -8.91
N LEU A 321 8.95 -3.01 -7.99
CA LEU A 321 8.61 -2.81 -6.59
C LEU A 321 9.07 -1.45 -6.10
N GLU A 322 8.13 -0.55 -5.82
CA GLU A 322 8.36 0.74 -5.19
C GLU A 322 7.59 0.80 -3.86
N ILE A 323 8.31 0.75 -2.74
CA ILE A 323 7.72 0.87 -1.40
C ILE A 323 8.45 2.00 -0.67
N ASN A 324 7.80 3.15 -0.53
CA ASN A 324 8.42 4.36 0.01
C ASN A 324 7.56 5.13 1.03
N ASP A 325 8.24 5.90 1.88
CA ASP A 325 7.63 6.84 2.85
C ASP A 325 6.67 6.21 3.87
N HIS A 326 7.13 5.17 4.57
CA HIS A 326 6.37 4.53 5.63
C HIS A 326 7.01 4.79 7.00
N THR A 327 6.34 5.47 7.92
CA THR A 327 6.93 5.73 9.24
C THR A 327 6.79 4.56 10.22
N ASN A 328 5.80 3.68 10.02
CA ASN A 328 5.44 2.63 10.98
C ASN A 328 5.62 1.19 10.46
N LEU A 329 6.15 1.01 9.25
CA LEU A 329 6.26 -0.32 8.63
C LEU A 329 7.15 -1.20 9.49
N GLN A 330 6.63 -2.35 9.90
CA GLN A 330 7.31 -3.29 10.81
C GLN A 330 7.51 -4.65 10.17
N VAL A 331 6.63 -5.01 9.24
CA VAL A 331 6.68 -6.28 8.52
C VAL A 331 6.43 -6.05 7.04
N LEU A 332 7.39 -6.47 6.22
CA LEU A 332 7.29 -6.59 4.77
C LEU A 332 7.63 -8.03 4.42
N LYS A 333 6.67 -8.79 3.91
CA LYS A 333 6.88 -10.18 3.48
C LYS A 333 7.06 -10.26 1.98
N LEU A 334 8.18 -10.82 1.54
CA LEU A 334 8.59 -10.98 0.14
C LEU A 334 9.26 -12.36 -0.08
N ASP A 335 8.77 -13.38 0.64
CA ASP A 335 9.42 -14.70 0.75
C ASP A 335 9.66 -15.38 -0.60
N SER A 336 8.73 -15.24 -1.55
CA SER A 336 8.82 -15.84 -2.88
C SER A 336 9.35 -14.91 -3.97
N PHE A 337 9.73 -13.67 -3.60
CA PHE A 337 10.15 -12.65 -4.56
C PHE A 337 11.46 -13.05 -5.21
N GLN A 338 11.40 -13.39 -6.50
CA GLN A 338 12.54 -13.83 -7.31
C GLN A 338 13.25 -12.64 -7.97
N GLY A 339 12.61 -11.48 -7.95
CA GLY A 339 13.09 -10.24 -8.54
C GLY A 339 12.37 -9.95 -9.84
N SER A 340 13.01 -9.19 -10.71
CA SER A 340 12.32 -8.56 -11.81
C SER A 340 12.95 -8.97 -13.15
N THR A 341 12.20 -9.68 -13.98
CA THR A 341 12.68 -9.99 -15.34
C THR A 341 12.82 -8.68 -16.14
N GLN A 342 13.90 -8.53 -16.92
CA GLN A 342 14.16 -7.41 -17.84
C GLN A 342 14.59 -6.05 -17.24
N GLY A 343 15.29 -5.99 -16.11
CA GLY A 343 15.94 -4.74 -15.65
C GLY A 343 15.00 -3.76 -14.93
N ARG A 344 13.91 -4.29 -14.39
CA ARG A 344 12.92 -3.63 -13.54
C ARG A 344 13.49 -3.28 -12.15
N SER A 345 12.91 -2.29 -11.47
CA SER A 345 13.51 -1.70 -10.26
C SER A 345 12.91 -2.27 -8.98
N THR A 346 13.75 -2.47 -7.96
CA THR A 346 13.32 -2.64 -6.57
C THR A 346 13.79 -1.43 -5.79
N ASP A 347 12.89 -0.49 -5.53
CA ASP A 347 13.10 0.73 -4.76
C ASP A 347 12.37 0.67 -3.42
N LEU A 348 13.15 0.63 -2.35
CA LEU A 348 12.68 0.47 -0.99
C LEU A 348 13.23 1.60 -0.12
N THR A 349 12.45 2.67 0.03
CA THR A 349 12.89 3.85 0.79
C THR A 349 12.07 4.06 2.06
N ASN A 350 12.70 4.59 3.10
CA ASN A 350 12.01 4.97 4.35
C ASN A 350 11.09 3.85 4.87
N LEU A 351 11.61 2.63 5.08
CA LEU A 351 10.84 1.45 5.49
C LEU A 351 10.44 1.46 6.99
N GLY A 352 10.35 2.63 7.60
CA GLY A 352 9.85 2.83 8.95
C GLY A 352 10.63 2.08 10.01
N LEU A 353 9.92 1.28 10.79
CA LEU A 353 10.43 0.52 11.93
C LEU A 353 10.96 -0.88 11.52
N LEU A 354 11.08 -1.16 10.23
CA LEU A 354 11.53 -2.45 9.72
C LEU A 354 13.00 -2.66 10.11
N LYS A 355 13.28 -3.76 10.83
CA LYS A 355 14.63 -4.08 11.31
C LYS A 355 15.39 -5.05 10.43
N VAL A 356 14.67 -5.92 9.73
CA VAL A 356 15.26 -6.97 8.90
C VAL A 356 14.52 -6.97 7.58
N LEU A 357 15.27 -6.83 6.49
CA LEU A 357 14.79 -7.05 5.14
C LEU A 357 15.31 -8.40 4.65
N SER A 358 14.40 -9.35 4.45
CA SER A 358 14.72 -10.69 3.96
C SER A 358 14.11 -10.89 2.58
N LEU A 359 14.96 -11.24 1.61
CA LEU A 359 14.63 -11.51 0.22
C LEU A 359 15.17 -12.90 -0.14
N PRO A 360 14.64 -13.97 0.47
CA PRO A 360 15.28 -15.30 0.45
C PRO A 360 15.26 -15.96 -0.94
N SER A 361 14.32 -15.56 -1.79
CA SER A 361 14.16 -16.11 -3.15
C SER A 361 14.72 -15.20 -4.24
N LEU A 362 15.20 -13.99 -3.91
CA LEU A 362 15.64 -13.00 -4.91
C LEU A 362 16.86 -13.53 -5.64
N GLN A 363 16.77 -13.64 -6.97
CA GLN A 363 17.85 -14.15 -7.83
C GLN A 363 18.51 -13.04 -8.64
N THR A 364 17.71 -12.15 -9.21
CA THR A 364 18.18 -11.06 -10.07
C THR A 364 17.40 -9.79 -9.84
N SER A 365 18.06 -8.64 -9.81
CA SER A 365 17.40 -7.31 -9.82
C SER A 365 17.88 -6.47 -11.01
N GLY A 366 17.04 -5.56 -11.50
CA GLY A 366 17.51 -4.45 -12.35
C GLY A 366 18.33 -3.49 -11.51
N LEU A 367 17.64 -2.56 -10.85
CA LEU A 367 18.16 -1.74 -9.75
C LEU A 367 17.75 -2.39 -8.42
N LEU A 368 18.62 -2.36 -7.42
CA LEU A 368 18.26 -2.65 -6.03
C LEU A 368 18.63 -1.45 -5.16
N ALA A 369 17.63 -0.63 -4.90
CA ALA A 369 17.71 0.64 -4.21
C ALA A 369 17.12 0.52 -2.81
N ILE A 370 17.91 0.80 -1.77
CA ILE A 370 17.46 0.80 -0.38
C ILE A 370 17.95 2.07 0.31
N TYR A 371 17.01 2.95 0.67
CA TYR A 371 17.29 4.31 1.11
C TYR A 371 16.62 4.65 2.44
N GLY A 372 17.26 5.51 3.26
CA GLY A 372 16.62 6.24 4.36
C GLY A 372 15.97 5.38 5.45
N SER A 373 16.28 4.09 5.49
CA SER A 373 15.64 3.12 6.39
C SER A 373 16.37 3.07 7.73
N LEU A 374 16.10 4.08 8.56
CA LEU A 374 16.85 4.41 9.79
C LEU A 374 16.97 3.27 10.83
N TYR A 375 16.03 2.33 10.85
CA TYR A 375 15.99 1.24 11.82
C TYR A 375 16.40 -0.12 11.23
N LEU A 376 16.75 -0.18 9.95
CA LEU A 376 17.11 -1.42 9.25
C LEU A 376 18.49 -1.90 9.73
N GLU A 377 18.52 -3.01 10.46
CA GLU A 377 19.73 -3.57 11.08
C GLU A 377 20.40 -4.65 10.19
N GLU A 378 19.61 -5.34 9.35
CA GLU A 378 20.06 -6.49 8.55
C GLU A 378 19.35 -6.56 7.19
N ILE A 379 20.12 -6.78 6.12
CA ILE A 379 19.62 -7.09 4.78
C ILE A 379 20.16 -8.47 4.36
N SER A 380 19.29 -9.35 3.89
CA SER A 380 19.65 -10.71 3.47
C SER A 380 18.98 -11.10 2.15
N ALA A 381 19.79 -11.41 1.13
CA ALA A 381 19.35 -11.97 -0.14
C ALA A 381 20.31 -13.10 -0.57
N PRO A 382 20.18 -14.29 0.04
CA PRO A 382 21.17 -15.38 -0.10
C PRO A 382 21.28 -15.96 -1.51
N LEU A 383 20.23 -15.83 -2.33
CA LEU A 383 20.18 -16.35 -3.70
C LEU A 383 20.45 -15.29 -4.77
N LEU A 384 20.69 -14.03 -4.39
CA LEU A 384 20.92 -12.94 -5.34
C LEU A 384 22.27 -13.16 -6.03
N THR A 385 22.26 -13.35 -7.34
CA THR A 385 23.47 -13.59 -8.15
C THR A 385 23.88 -12.37 -8.97
N THR A 386 22.90 -11.62 -9.46
CA THR A 386 23.11 -10.50 -10.39
C THR A 386 22.24 -9.30 -10.04
N VAL A 387 22.84 -8.12 -9.97
CA VAL A 387 22.16 -6.82 -10.10
C VAL A 387 22.57 -6.24 -11.46
N LEU A 388 21.59 -6.01 -12.35
CA LEU A 388 21.88 -5.59 -13.73
C LEU A 388 22.33 -4.12 -13.82
N GLY A 389 21.85 -3.30 -12.91
CA GLY A 389 22.23 -1.90 -12.72
C GLY A 389 22.94 -1.71 -11.39
N GLU A 390 22.54 -0.67 -10.66
CA GLU A 390 23.18 -0.29 -9.40
C GLU A 390 22.60 -1.05 -8.20
N LEU A 391 23.47 -1.32 -7.24
CA LEU A 391 23.08 -1.71 -5.89
C LEU A 391 23.35 -0.53 -4.96
N GLU A 392 22.28 0.07 -4.46
CA GLU A 392 22.34 1.31 -3.69
C GLU A 392 21.87 1.03 -2.26
N LEU A 393 22.74 1.29 -1.29
CA LEU A 393 22.52 1.13 0.13
C LEU A 393 22.86 2.45 0.83
N GLU A 394 21.92 3.38 0.89
CA GLU A 394 22.19 4.75 1.32
C GLU A 394 21.32 5.18 2.50
N ASP A 395 21.88 6.01 3.38
CA ASP A 395 21.21 6.51 4.58
C ASP A 395 20.62 5.39 5.45
N LEU A 396 21.44 4.37 5.73
CA LEU A 396 21.10 3.19 6.54
C LEU A 396 21.88 3.14 7.86
N PRO A 397 21.70 4.12 8.78
CA PRO A 397 22.56 4.32 9.95
C PRO A 397 22.47 3.21 11.01
N ALA A 398 21.54 2.25 10.88
CA ALA A 398 21.44 1.07 11.74
C ALA A 398 22.01 -0.21 11.11
N LEU A 399 22.31 -0.22 9.80
CA LEU A 399 22.65 -1.42 9.05
C LEU A 399 24.01 -1.96 9.44
N LYS A 400 24.02 -3.12 10.11
CA LYS A 400 25.24 -3.78 10.63
C LYS A 400 25.58 -5.07 9.89
N LYS A 401 24.63 -5.62 9.15
CA LYS A 401 24.75 -6.91 8.50
C LYS A 401 24.19 -6.86 7.09
N LEU A 402 25.01 -7.32 6.15
CA LEU A 402 24.64 -7.52 4.76
C LEU A 402 25.02 -8.94 4.37
N HIS A 403 24.06 -9.72 3.87
CA HIS A 403 24.26 -11.13 3.52
C HIS A 403 23.87 -11.41 2.08
N LEU A 404 24.86 -11.37 1.18
CA LEU A 404 24.74 -11.58 -0.27
C LEU A 404 25.74 -12.63 -0.81
N PRO A 405 25.82 -13.85 -0.23
CA PRO A 405 26.89 -14.81 -0.51
C PRO A 405 26.96 -15.32 -1.96
N SER A 406 25.88 -15.20 -2.73
CA SER A 406 25.82 -15.67 -4.12
C SER A 406 26.07 -14.57 -5.15
N LEU A 407 26.29 -13.32 -4.71
CA LEU A 407 26.41 -12.18 -5.61
C LEU A 407 27.74 -12.23 -6.37
N THR A 408 27.65 -12.19 -7.71
CA THR A 408 28.82 -12.31 -8.60
C THR A 408 28.89 -11.22 -9.67
N SER A 409 27.77 -10.56 -9.96
CA SER A 409 27.67 -9.56 -11.01
C SER A 409 26.87 -8.35 -10.54
N ILE A 410 27.45 -7.17 -10.68
CA ILE A 410 26.80 -5.87 -10.45
C ILE A 410 27.28 -4.89 -11.53
N ASP A 411 26.55 -3.80 -11.76
CA ASP A 411 27.05 -2.71 -12.60
C ASP A 411 27.60 -1.57 -11.72
N GLY A 412 26.78 -1.00 -10.85
CA GLY A 412 27.20 0.04 -9.90
C GLY A 412 27.05 -0.39 -8.44
N LEU A 413 27.78 0.26 -7.55
CA LEU A 413 27.67 0.06 -6.11
C LEU A 413 27.75 1.40 -5.37
N SER A 414 26.70 1.73 -4.63
CA SER A 414 26.68 2.85 -3.70
C SER A 414 26.41 2.36 -2.29
N ILE A 415 27.30 2.68 -1.35
CA ILE A 415 27.14 2.36 0.07
C ILE A 415 27.44 3.61 0.89
N THR A 416 26.39 4.19 1.47
CA THR A 416 26.47 5.47 2.19
C THR A 416 25.82 5.38 3.57
N GLN A 417 26.50 5.97 4.57
CA GLN A 417 25.99 6.10 5.94
C GLN A 417 25.53 4.79 6.62
N THR A 418 26.29 3.70 6.47
CA THR A 418 26.00 2.41 7.12
C THR A 418 26.82 2.17 8.40
N GLN A 419 26.49 1.10 9.13
CA GLN A 419 27.30 0.58 10.25
C GLN A 419 28.01 -0.74 9.89
N LEU A 420 28.18 -1.04 8.60
CA LEU A 420 28.87 -2.23 8.14
C LEU A 420 30.36 -2.17 8.52
N PRO A 421 30.92 -3.22 9.17
CA PRO A 421 32.32 -3.22 9.56
C PRO A 421 33.27 -3.51 8.39
N ASN A 422 32.77 -4.22 7.38
CA ASN A 422 33.49 -4.60 6.16
C ASN A 422 32.52 -4.84 4.99
N LEU A 423 33.07 -5.07 3.80
CA LEU A 423 32.33 -5.33 2.56
C LEU A 423 32.49 -6.77 2.04
N ASP A 424 32.61 -7.76 2.94
CA ASP A 424 32.85 -9.17 2.58
C ASP A 424 31.70 -9.80 1.77
N ALA A 425 30.50 -9.21 1.86
CA ALA A 425 29.33 -9.58 1.08
C ALA A 425 29.56 -9.47 -0.45
N PHE A 426 30.58 -8.74 -0.89
CA PHE A 426 30.91 -8.52 -2.30
C PHE A 426 32.10 -9.37 -2.79
N SER A 427 32.64 -10.24 -1.94
CA SER A 427 33.83 -11.06 -2.24
C SER A 427 33.71 -11.94 -3.49
N GLY A 428 32.50 -12.31 -3.88
CA GLY A 428 32.21 -13.08 -5.10
C GLY A 428 32.09 -12.25 -6.38
N VAL A 429 32.04 -10.91 -6.30
CA VAL A 429 31.81 -10.04 -7.45
C VAL A 429 33.05 -9.98 -8.34
N SER A 430 32.87 -10.32 -9.62
CA SER A 430 33.96 -10.29 -10.62
C SER A 430 33.47 -10.06 -12.06
N MET A 431 32.21 -9.69 -12.26
CA MET A 431 31.60 -9.49 -13.58
C MET A 431 30.80 -8.18 -13.62
N VAL A 432 30.85 -7.50 -14.76
CA VAL A 432 30.03 -6.32 -15.06
C VAL A 432 28.71 -6.77 -15.68
N ALA A 433 27.60 -6.22 -15.21
CA ALA A 433 26.27 -6.58 -15.71
C ALA A 433 25.78 -5.72 -16.90
N GLY A 434 26.21 -4.45 -17.03
CA GLY A 434 25.56 -3.48 -17.92
C GLY A 434 26.45 -2.40 -18.55
N GLY A 435 27.57 -2.07 -17.92
CA GLY A 435 28.57 -1.12 -18.44
C GLY A 435 28.21 0.33 -18.16
N ASN A 436 28.43 0.78 -16.93
CA ASN A 436 28.68 2.17 -16.49
C ASN A 436 29.04 2.15 -15.00
N SER A 437 30.09 1.42 -14.68
CA SER A 437 30.28 0.89 -13.35
C SER A 437 31.02 1.86 -12.42
N PHE A 438 30.26 2.54 -11.57
CA PHE A 438 30.74 3.46 -10.55
C PHE A 438 30.74 2.82 -9.16
N LEU A 439 31.77 3.15 -8.37
CA LEU A 439 31.88 2.73 -6.97
C LEU A 439 31.81 3.95 -6.04
N SER A 440 30.74 4.06 -5.26
CA SER A 440 30.57 5.07 -4.21
C SER A 440 30.59 4.42 -2.83
N ILE A 441 31.53 4.83 -1.98
CA ILE A 441 31.59 4.39 -0.58
C ILE A 441 31.82 5.61 0.30
N GLN A 442 30.77 6.10 0.94
CA GLN A 442 30.82 7.39 1.64
C GLN A 442 30.24 7.33 3.05
N HIS A 443 30.78 8.12 3.98
CA HIS A 443 30.23 8.30 5.33
C HIS A 443 30.02 7.01 6.16
N ASN A 444 30.73 5.92 5.87
CA ASN A 444 30.59 4.66 6.61
C ASN A 444 31.52 4.65 7.83
N THR A 445 31.06 5.25 8.92
CA THR A 445 31.87 5.48 10.13
C THR A 445 32.44 4.22 10.81
N LYS A 446 31.84 3.05 10.58
CA LYS A 446 32.29 1.75 11.12
C LYS A 446 33.07 0.89 10.15
N LEU A 447 33.19 1.32 8.89
CA LEU A 447 33.86 0.55 7.86
C LEU A 447 35.37 0.51 8.11
N THR A 448 35.90 -0.68 8.35
CA THR A 448 37.33 -0.89 8.65
C THR A 448 38.08 -1.53 7.48
N SER A 449 37.37 -2.15 6.54
CA SER A 449 37.95 -2.88 5.42
C SER A 449 37.03 -2.90 4.21
N VAL A 450 37.61 -2.67 3.03
CA VAL A 450 36.97 -2.84 1.72
C VAL A 450 37.58 -4.02 0.92
N GLU A 451 38.30 -4.94 1.58
CA GLU A 451 38.96 -6.08 0.94
C GLU A 451 38.00 -7.00 0.17
N GLY A 452 36.75 -7.09 0.61
CA GLY A 452 35.71 -7.84 -0.11
C GLY A 452 35.46 -7.35 -1.54
N LEU A 453 35.87 -6.13 -1.91
CA LEU A 453 35.75 -5.60 -3.27
C LEU A 453 36.98 -5.82 -4.14
N SER A 454 38.07 -6.38 -3.60
CA SER A 454 39.34 -6.56 -4.33
C SER A 454 39.19 -7.32 -5.64
N ASN A 455 38.32 -8.35 -5.68
CA ASN A 455 38.05 -9.12 -6.90
C ASN A 455 37.31 -8.30 -7.95
N ALA A 456 36.30 -7.53 -7.54
CA ALA A 456 35.51 -6.69 -8.43
C ALA A 456 36.39 -5.63 -9.10
N VAL A 457 37.20 -4.92 -8.31
CA VAL A 457 38.12 -3.89 -8.83
C VAL A 457 39.18 -4.51 -9.74
N SER A 458 39.77 -5.65 -9.36
CA SER A 458 40.78 -6.32 -10.19
C SER A 458 40.22 -6.84 -11.51
N ALA A 459 38.95 -7.25 -11.53
CA ALA A 459 38.23 -7.66 -12.73
C ALA A 459 37.82 -6.47 -13.62
N GLY A 460 38.09 -5.24 -13.20
CA GLY A 460 37.66 -4.04 -13.90
C GLY A 460 36.15 -3.86 -13.84
N VAL A 461 35.50 -4.38 -12.79
CA VAL A 461 34.08 -4.12 -12.56
C VAL A 461 33.90 -2.62 -12.43
N PHE A 462 34.65 -1.96 -11.54
CA PHE A 462 34.60 -0.51 -11.39
C PHE A 462 35.77 0.16 -12.11
N LEU A 463 35.48 1.22 -12.85
CA LEU A 463 36.50 2.05 -13.51
C LEU A 463 36.74 3.35 -12.75
N GLU A 464 35.67 3.92 -12.20
CA GLU A 464 35.64 5.17 -11.44
C GLU A 464 35.15 4.89 -10.02
N ALA A 465 35.71 5.62 -9.04
CA ALA A 465 35.34 5.45 -7.64
C ALA A 465 35.45 6.73 -6.82
N GLN A 466 34.53 6.90 -5.88
CA GLN A 466 34.54 7.90 -4.82
C GLN A 466 34.53 7.18 -3.47
N ILE A 467 35.62 7.30 -2.71
CA ILE A 467 35.78 6.64 -1.40
C ILE A 467 36.21 7.69 -0.37
N CYS A 468 35.25 8.35 0.26
CA CYS A 468 35.50 9.47 1.17
C CYS A 468 34.73 9.31 2.49
N ASP A 469 35.17 10.05 3.53
CA ASP A 469 34.49 10.12 4.82
C ASP A 469 34.21 8.77 5.50
N ASN A 470 35.14 7.83 5.35
CA ASN A 470 35.14 6.53 6.03
C ASN A 470 36.22 6.52 7.13
N PRO A 471 36.04 7.23 8.27
CA PRO A 471 37.11 7.52 9.24
C PRO A 471 37.76 6.29 9.90
N SER A 472 37.10 5.13 9.88
CA SER A 472 37.64 3.88 10.42
C SER A 472 38.44 3.06 9.38
N LEU A 473 38.42 3.48 8.10
CA LEU A 473 39.11 2.80 7.01
C LEU A 473 40.56 3.28 6.93
N SER A 474 41.49 2.45 7.41
CA SER A 474 42.89 2.85 7.55
C SER A 474 43.69 2.84 6.24
N SER A 475 43.28 2.03 5.26
CA SER A 475 43.99 1.87 3.99
C SER A 475 43.11 1.21 2.93
N LEU A 476 43.41 1.46 1.67
CA LEU A 476 42.82 0.75 0.53
C LEU A 476 43.67 -0.47 0.14
N PRO A 477 43.05 -1.57 -0.36
CA PRO A 477 43.76 -2.72 -0.90
C PRO A 477 44.60 -2.36 -2.14
N ALA A 478 45.69 -3.11 -2.38
CA ALA A 478 46.57 -2.86 -3.52
C ALA A 478 45.87 -2.97 -4.90
N SER A 479 44.80 -3.76 -4.98
CA SER A 479 43.95 -3.92 -6.17
C SER A 479 43.29 -2.61 -6.62
N PHE A 480 43.13 -1.64 -5.72
CA PHE A 480 42.48 -0.35 -5.98
C PHE A 480 43.38 0.66 -6.73
N SER A 481 44.64 0.30 -7.01
CA SER A 481 45.59 1.19 -7.71
C SER A 481 45.16 1.57 -9.13
N ASN A 482 44.24 0.82 -9.73
CA ASN A 482 43.80 1.00 -11.12
C ASN A 482 42.53 1.87 -11.25
N LEU A 483 41.91 2.27 -10.15
CA LEU A 483 40.74 3.17 -10.19
C LEU A 483 41.20 4.57 -10.59
N THR A 484 40.50 5.22 -11.52
CA THR A 484 40.81 6.60 -11.92
C THR A 484 40.50 7.55 -10.76
N ALA A 485 41.55 8.21 -10.28
CA ALA A 485 41.62 8.87 -8.99
C ALA A 485 41.15 10.33 -9.01
N ASP A 486 39.97 10.64 -9.57
CA ASP A 486 39.45 12.00 -9.44
C ASP A 486 38.95 12.32 -8.02
N ASP A 487 38.58 11.34 -7.17
CA ASP A 487 38.10 11.61 -5.79
C ASP A 487 38.38 10.47 -4.76
N VAL A 488 39.50 9.74 -4.90
CA VAL A 488 39.66 8.44 -4.22
C VAL A 488 39.97 8.53 -2.72
N ILE A 489 40.44 9.65 -2.16
CA ILE A 489 40.58 9.85 -0.70
C ILE A 489 40.54 11.35 -0.40
N CYS A 490 39.43 11.88 0.13
CA CYS A 490 39.49 13.19 0.80
C CYS A 490 40.32 13.01 2.07
N ASP A 491 41.48 13.65 2.10
CA ASP A 491 42.39 13.70 3.22
C ASP A 491 41.64 14.15 4.48
N THR A 492 41.83 13.44 5.59
CA THR A 492 41.41 13.85 6.94
C THR A 492 41.88 15.25 7.37
N SER A 493 42.77 15.89 6.57
CA SER A 493 43.29 17.23 6.77
C SER A 493 42.60 18.34 5.97
N ASP A 494 41.77 18.01 4.97
CA ASP A 494 40.92 18.98 4.28
C ASP A 494 39.63 19.22 5.09
N PRO A 495 39.06 20.45 5.04
CA PRO A 495 37.87 20.75 5.83
C PRO A 495 36.77 19.76 5.44
N VAL A 496 36.19 19.13 6.48
CA VAL A 496 34.98 18.30 6.44
C VAL A 496 34.14 18.72 5.24
N CYS A 497 34.01 17.83 4.25
CA CYS A 497 33.09 18.04 3.14
C CYS A 497 31.76 18.51 3.74
N ASP A 498 31.38 19.74 3.42
CA ASP A 498 30.21 20.40 3.97
C ASP A 498 28.98 19.60 3.56
N CYS A 499 28.47 18.79 4.49
CA CYS A 499 27.29 17.96 4.32
C CYS A 499 26.00 18.80 4.41
N SER A 500 25.99 20.03 3.90
CA SER A 500 24.79 20.84 3.78
C SER A 500 24.03 20.48 2.51
N PHE A 501 23.22 19.43 2.58
CA PHE A 501 22.05 19.25 1.71
C PHE A 501 20.81 19.03 2.56
#